data_AF-A0A816YTJ3-F1
#
_entry.id   AF-A0A816YTJ3-F1
#
_cell.length_a   1.000
_cell.length_b   1.000
_cell.length_c   1.000
_cell.angle_alpha   90.00
_cell.angle_beta   90.00
_cell.angle_gamma   90.00
#
_symmetry.space_group_name_H-M   'P 1'
#
loop_
_entity.id
_entity.type
_entity.pdbx_description
1 polymer ?
#
loop_
_entity_poly.entity_id
_entity_poly.type
_entity_poly.pdbx_seq_one_letter_code
_entity_poly.pdbx_strand_id
1 'polypeptide(L)'
;MFALWLQISTTASTALTTTVTTSTSTTTTSATSTTTTTTETTETTTTSSMIIYTESFINSVTPSSQCTAWATFCNLLVTQSYMSLTMKGSTSSTGITLTNSTLVIAIANALHINASYGPVSSDGYSWAVGICGSSGSNSYELTATGTVCSCTTGYTVRPCIGNQNWGGINGTTCGSASQTMTVIFQ
;
A
#
# COMPACT_ATOMS: atom_id res chain seq x y z
N MET A 1 38.76 7.06 -52.90
CA MET A 1 39.03 8.48 -52.61
C MET A 1 37.68 9.16 -52.45
N PHE A 2 37.54 10.03 -51.42
CA PHE A 2 36.34 10.76 -50.94
C PHE A 2 35.36 9.94 -50.07
N ALA A 3 35.45 9.98 -48.73
CA ALA A 3 35.15 11.05 -47.73
C ALA A 3 33.63 11.29 -47.59
N LEU A 4 32.98 10.66 -46.60
CA LEU A 4 32.74 11.11 -45.22
C LEU A 4 31.77 12.30 -45.13
N TRP A 5 30.64 12.13 -44.43
CA TRP A 5 30.24 12.99 -43.30
C TRP A 5 29.10 12.32 -42.51
N LEU A 6 29.34 12.15 -41.21
CA LEU A 6 28.46 11.58 -40.19
C LEU A 6 27.94 12.76 -39.37
N GLN A 7 26.62 12.92 -39.22
CA GLN A 7 26.04 13.88 -38.29
C GLN A 7 25.72 13.18 -36.96
N ILE A 8 26.32 13.67 -35.87
CA ILE A 8 25.92 13.35 -34.50
C ILE A 8 25.61 14.68 -33.82
N SER A 9 24.35 14.86 -33.42
CA SER A 9 23.91 15.99 -32.60
C SER A 9 24.12 15.66 -31.12
N THR A 10 24.91 16.50 -30.43
CA THR A 10 25.12 16.45 -28.97
C THR A 10 24.33 17.57 -28.31
N THR A 11 23.39 17.22 -27.43
CA THR A 11 22.71 18.17 -26.55
C THR A 11 23.47 18.33 -25.23
N ALA A 12 23.68 19.58 -24.85
CA ALA A 12 24.40 20.01 -23.66
C ALA A 12 23.69 19.61 -22.34
N SER A 13 24.48 19.30 -21.32
CA SER A 13 24.05 19.13 -19.93
C SER A 13 24.65 20.24 -19.09
N THR A 14 23.81 21.07 -18.48
CA THR A 14 24.20 22.18 -17.61
C THR A 14 24.03 21.73 -16.16
N ALA A 15 25.13 21.52 -15.44
CA ALA A 15 25.12 21.22 -14.01
C ALA A 15 25.18 22.53 -13.21
N LEU A 16 24.20 22.75 -12.34
CA LEU A 16 24.15 23.87 -11.40
C LEU A 16 24.79 23.48 -10.07
N THR A 17 25.75 24.29 -9.65
CA THR A 17 26.49 24.24 -8.38
C THR A 17 25.59 24.61 -7.21
N THR A 18 25.62 23.83 -6.13
CA THR A 18 25.07 24.24 -4.82
C THR A 18 26.16 24.13 -3.76
N THR A 19 26.53 25.27 -3.18
CA THR A 19 27.52 25.43 -2.11
C THR A 19 26.84 25.15 -0.76
N VAL A 20 27.41 24.24 0.04
CA VAL A 20 26.97 24.00 1.44
C VAL A 20 27.96 24.71 2.37
N THR A 21 27.45 25.69 3.12
CA THR A 21 28.19 26.40 4.17
C THR A 21 27.89 25.74 5.51
N THR A 22 28.89 25.09 6.10
CA THR A 22 28.81 24.50 7.45
C THR A 22 29.27 25.54 8.48
N SER A 23 28.36 25.97 9.35
CA SER A 23 28.68 26.85 10.49
C SER A 23 28.90 26.02 11.75
N THR A 24 30.07 26.18 12.34
CA THR A 24 30.46 25.66 13.66
C THR A 24 29.83 26.50 14.78
N SER A 25 29.35 25.86 15.84
CA SER A 25 29.07 26.53 17.12
C SER A 25 29.31 25.56 18.28
N THR A 26 30.34 25.86 19.07
CA THR A 26 30.66 25.27 20.37
C THR A 26 29.93 26.01 21.47
N THR A 27 29.30 25.31 22.42
CA THR A 27 29.07 25.84 23.78
C THR A 27 29.02 24.70 24.80
N THR A 28 29.93 24.80 25.77
CA THR A 28 30.06 24.02 27.00
C THR A 28 28.97 24.42 28.00
N THR A 29 28.31 23.49 28.71
CA THR A 29 27.78 23.72 30.06
C THR A 29 27.61 22.40 30.81
N SER A 30 28.19 22.32 32.01
CA SER A 30 28.07 21.25 33.01
C SER A 30 26.65 21.14 33.57
N ALA A 31 26.20 19.91 33.86
CA ALA A 31 25.12 19.70 34.82
C ALA A 31 25.29 18.36 35.57
N THR A 32 25.23 18.49 36.89
CA THR A 32 25.35 17.53 37.97
C THR A 32 24.38 16.35 37.87
N SER A 33 24.90 15.13 37.98
CA SER A 33 24.10 13.90 38.14
C SER A 33 23.53 13.82 39.55
N THR A 34 22.20 13.89 39.68
CA THR A 34 21.48 13.53 40.90
C THR A 34 20.57 12.34 40.61
N THR A 35 20.86 11.22 41.24
CA THR A 35 20.09 9.99 41.22
C THR A 35 18.71 10.23 41.83
N THR A 36 17.63 9.95 41.09
CA THR A 36 16.30 9.81 41.67
C THR A 36 15.62 8.61 41.02
N THR A 37 15.59 7.52 41.78
CA THR A 37 14.78 6.33 41.52
C THR A 37 13.31 6.73 41.48
N THR A 38 12.70 6.64 40.30
CA THR A 38 11.25 6.72 40.14
C THR A 38 10.81 5.46 39.40
N THR A 39 9.91 4.72 40.05
CA THR A 39 9.33 3.46 39.56
C THR A 39 8.56 3.73 38.26
N GLU A 40 9.13 3.29 37.14
CA GLU A 40 8.51 3.36 35.81
C GLU A 40 7.35 2.35 35.76
N THR A 41 6.12 2.87 35.83
CA THR A 41 4.95 2.10 35.42
C THR A 41 4.89 2.17 33.90
N THR A 42 5.15 1.04 33.25
CA THR A 42 5.04 0.86 31.79
C THR A 42 3.60 1.08 31.36
N GLU A 43 3.26 2.31 30.97
CA GLU A 43 2.12 2.58 30.11
C GLU A 43 2.54 2.28 28.67
N THR A 44 2.18 1.09 28.18
CA THR A 44 2.28 0.75 26.77
C THR A 44 1.30 1.63 26.01
N THR A 45 1.75 2.82 25.61
CA THR A 45 1.05 3.64 24.62
C THR A 45 1.05 2.85 23.33
N THR A 46 -0.05 2.13 23.05
CA THR A 46 -0.25 1.45 21.78
C THR A 46 -0.53 2.52 20.75
N THR A 47 0.52 3.05 20.11
CA THR A 47 0.39 3.86 18.91
C THR A 47 -0.25 2.97 17.85
N SER A 48 -1.54 3.19 17.55
CA SER A 48 -2.18 2.62 16.35
C SER A 48 -1.32 3.05 15.16
N SER A 49 -0.62 2.09 14.57
CA SER A 49 0.24 2.34 13.42
C SER A 49 -0.61 2.20 12.17
N MET A 50 -0.73 3.30 11.42
CA MET A 50 -1.44 3.31 10.15
C MET A 50 -0.56 2.65 9.08
N ILE A 51 -1.03 1.55 8.48
CA ILE A 51 -0.37 0.87 7.37
C ILE A 51 -1.13 1.18 6.09
N ILE A 52 -0.43 1.74 5.10
CA ILE A 52 -1.02 2.22 3.85
C ILE A 52 -0.37 1.51 2.66
N TYR A 53 -1.20 1.00 1.76
CA TYR A 53 -0.85 0.68 0.39
C TYR A 53 -1.47 1.70 -0.54
N THR A 54 -0.68 2.31 -1.43
CA THR A 54 -1.22 3.21 -2.45
C THR A 54 -0.40 3.12 -3.72
N GLU A 55 -1.05 2.79 -4.84
CA GLU A 55 -0.37 2.53 -6.10
C GLU A 55 -1.20 3.02 -7.29
N SER A 56 -0.50 3.41 -8.36
CA SER A 56 -1.15 3.81 -9.62
C SER A 56 -1.26 2.62 -10.57
N PHE A 57 -2.45 2.42 -11.09
CA PHE A 57 -2.79 1.36 -12.02
C PHE A 57 -3.23 1.96 -13.36
N ILE A 58 -2.71 1.41 -14.45
CA ILE A 58 -2.96 1.90 -15.80
C ILE A 58 -3.80 0.88 -16.56
N ASN A 59 -4.84 1.37 -17.24
CA ASN A 59 -5.69 0.52 -18.07
C ASN A 59 -4.85 -0.24 -19.10
N SER A 60 -5.21 -1.50 -19.33
CA SER A 60 -4.52 -2.41 -20.25
C SER A 60 -3.05 -2.73 -19.92
N VAL A 61 -2.59 -2.41 -18.71
CA VAL A 61 -1.25 -2.76 -18.22
C VAL A 61 -1.35 -3.83 -17.12
N THR A 62 -0.55 -4.89 -17.24
CA THR A 62 -0.38 -5.87 -16.17
C THR A 62 0.47 -5.26 -15.06
N PRO A 63 0.00 -5.21 -13.80
CA PRO A 63 0.77 -4.63 -12.72
C PRO A 63 1.95 -5.52 -12.35
N SER A 64 3.11 -4.91 -12.12
CA SER A 64 4.34 -5.61 -11.72
C SER A 64 4.92 -4.99 -10.45
N SER A 65 5.30 -3.71 -10.50
CA SER A 65 5.74 -2.96 -9.32
C SER A 65 4.65 -2.89 -8.25
N GLN A 66 3.38 -2.76 -8.66
CA GLN A 66 2.24 -2.73 -7.75
C GLN A 66 2.06 -4.06 -7.01
N CYS A 67 2.40 -5.19 -7.66
CA CYS A 67 2.40 -6.50 -7.01
C CYS A 67 3.53 -6.61 -5.98
N THR A 68 4.74 -6.13 -6.30
CA THR A 68 5.85 -6.08 -5.34
C THR A 68 5.50 -5.20 -4.13
N ALA A 69 4.91 -4.03 -4.34
CA ALA A 69 4.47 -3.15 -3.26
C ALA A 69 3.34 -3.79 -2.43
N TRP A 70 2.43 -4.53 -3.07
CA TRP A 70 1.36 -5.27 -2.38
C TRP A 70 1.93 -6.35 -1.46
N ALA A 71 2.90 -7.11 -1.95
CA ALA A 71 3.63 -8.10 -1.14
C ALA A 71 4.27 -7.47 0.11
N THR A 72 4.96 -6.34 -0.06
CA THR A 72 5.54 -5.60 1.06
C THR A 72 4.47 -5.13 2.04
N PHE A 73 3.36 -4.59 1.54
CA PHE A 73 2.23 -4.18 2.36
C PHE A 73 1.64 -5.34 3.17
N CYS A 74 1.33 -6.48 2.55
CA CYS A 74 0.82 -7.67 3.25
C CYS A 74 1.78 -8.17 4.34
N ASN A 75 3.10 -8.10 4.11
CA ASN A 75 4.10 -8.47 5.12
C ASN A 75 4.13 -7.52 6.33
N LEU A 76 3.69 -6.28 6.18
CA LEU A 76 3.57 -5.33 7.30
C LEU A 76 2.32 -5.58 8.16
N LEU A 77 1.33 -6.32 7.65
CA LEU A 77 0.08 -6.63 8.35
C LEU A 77 0.24 -7.70 9.46
N VAL A 78 1.30 -7.59 10.25
CA VAL A 78 1.51 -8.41 11.45
C VAL A 78 0.39 -8.20 12.46
N THR A 79 0.27 -9.11 13.44
CA THR A 79 -0.76 -9.04 14.49
C THR A 79 -0.68 -7.71 15.25
N GLN A 80 -1.62 -6.81 14.95
CA GLN A 80 -1.83 -5.53 15.61
C GLN A 80 -3.32 -5.32 15.86
N SER A 81 -3.65 -4.35 16.72
CA SER A 81 -5.04 -3.97 17.00
C SER A 81 -5.55 -3.01 15.92
N TYR A 82 -5.87 -3.54 14.73
CA TYR A 82 -6.51 -2.76 13.66
C TYR A 82 -7.99 -2.55 13.97
N MET A 83 -8.40 -1.30 14.04
CA MET A 83 -9.78 -0.88 14.30
C MET A 83 -10.57 -0.66 13.02
N SER A 84 -9.92 -0.36 11.90
CA SER A 84 -10.61 -0.19 10.63
C SER A 84 -9.76 -0.53 9.41
N LEU A 85 -10.47 -0.87 8.33
CA LEU A 85 -9.93 -1.09 6.99
C LEU A 85 -10.64 -0.17 6.02
N THR A 86 -9.91 0.65 5.27
CA THR A 86 -10.47 1.52 4.23
C THR A 86 -9.95 1.13 2.85
N MET A 87 -10.85 1.07 1.86
CA MET A 87 -10.54 0.95 0.43
C MET A 87 -11.06 2.19 -0.31
N LYS A 88 -10.18 2.89 -1.03
CA LYS A 88 -10.54 4.09 -1.81
C LYS A 88 -9.68 4.24 -3.05
N GLY A 89 -10.06 5.11 -3.97
CA GLY A 89 -9.27 5.35 -5.18
C GLY A 89 -9.58 6.69 -5.82
N SER A 90 -8.85 7.06 -6.88
CA SER A 90 -9.08 8.33 -7.58
C SER A 90 -10.44 8.38 -8.30
N THR A 91 -11.08 7.23 -8.53
CA THR A 91 -12.44 7.09 -9.09
C THR A 91 -13.54 7.07 -8.02
N SER A 92 -13.18 6.85 -6.75
CA SER A 92 -14.06 6.90 -5.58
C SER A 92 -13.24 7.38 -4.38
N SER A 93 -13.12 8.70 -4.25
CA SER A 93 -12.23 9.34 -3.27
C SER A 93 -12.73 9.22 -1.83
N THR A 94 -14.05 9.11 -1.64
CA THR A 94 -14.67 8.78 -0.35
C THR A 94 -14.31 7.36 0.09
N GLY A 95 -14.37 6.40 -0.84
CA GLY A 95 -14.11 4.99 -0.55
C GLY A 95 -15.15 4.35 0.38
N ILE A 96 -14.73 3.24 0.99
CA ILE A 96 -15.52 2.47 1.97
C ILE A 96 -14.64 2.11 3.16
N THR A 97 -15.25 1.97 4.33
CA THR A 97 -14.56 1.64 5.57
C THR A 97 -15.30 0.52 6.29
N LEU A 98 -14.55 -0.53 6.64
CA LEU A 98 -14.95 -1.54 7.60
C LEU A 98 -14.47 -1.12 8.99
N THR A 99 -15.37 -1.12 9.96
CA THR A 99 -15.16 -0.65 11.34
C THR A 99 -15.27 -1.75 12.40
N ASN A 100 -15.70 -2.95 11.99
CA ASN A 100 -15.69 -4.12 12.88
C ASN A 100 -14.26 -4.64 13.06
N SER A 101 -13.62 -4.27 14.17
CA SER A 101 -12.22 -4.63 14.48
C SER A 101 -11.93 -6.13 14.41
N THR A 102 -12.87 -7.00 14.79
CA THR A 102 -12.67 -8.46 14.70
C THR A 102 -12.52 -8.90 13.25
N LEU A 103 -13.34 -8.36 12.35
CA LEU A 103 -13.27 -8.66 10.92
C LEU A 103 -12.04 -8.00 10.27
N VAL A 104 -11.68 -6.79 10.67
CA VAL A 104 -10.48 -6.08 10.18
C VAL A 104 -9.23 -6.89 10.52
N ILE A 105 -9.08 -7.35 11.77
CA ILE A 105 -7.96 -8.19 12.19
C ILE A 105 -7.94 -9.51 11.41
N ALA A 106 -9.09 -10.13 11.19
CA ALA A 106 -9.17 -11.37 10.43
C ALA A 106 -8.74 -11.18 8.96
N ILE A 107 -9.15 -10.09 8.31
CA ILE A 107 -8.73 -9.73 6.95
C ILE A 107 -7.22 -9.42 6.90
N ALA A 108 -6.71 -8.62 7.84
CA ALA A 108 -5.29 -8.29 7.93
C ALA A 108 -4.44 -9.56 8.04
N ASN A 109 -4.82 -10.46 8.96
CA ASN A 109 -4.15 -11.74 9.15
C ASN A 109 -4.23 -12.62 7.90
N ALA A 110 -5.40 -12.71 7.27
CA ALA A 110 -5.58 -13.49 6.04
C ALA A 110 -4.66 -13.02 4.90
N LEU A 111 -4.53 -11.69 4.72
CA LEU A 111 -3.59 -11.11 3.77
C LEU A 111 -2.13 -11.37 4.17
N HIS A 112 -1.79 -11.25 5.46
CA HIS A 112 -0.44 -11.45 5.96
C HIS A 112 0.08 -12.87 5.74
N ILE A 113 -0.75 -13.87 6.10
CA ILE A 113 -0.36 -15.28 6.04
C ILE A 113 -0.73 -15.95 4.71
N ASN A 114 -1.26 -15.18 3.75
CA ASN A 114 -1.71 -15.70 2.46
C ASN A 114 -2.73 -16.83 2.64
N ALA A 115 -3.85 -16.53 3.31
CA ALA A 115 -4.98 -17.41 3.53
C ALA A 115 -6.30 -16.81 3.01
N SER A 116 -7.27 -17.67 2.70
CA SER A 116 -8.60 -17.22 2.30
C SER A 116 -9.46 -16.86 3.52
N TYR A 117 -10.31 -15.86 3.38
CA TYR A 117 -11.23 -15.41 4.42
C TYR A 117 -12.52 -14.88 3.79
N GLY A 118 -13.65 -15.13 4.45
CA GLY A 118 -14.97 -14.70 3.97
C GLY A 118 -15.57 -15.59 2.87
N PRO A 119 -16.67 -15.14 2.23
CA PRO A 119 -17.27 -13.81 2.37
C PRO A 119 -17.93 -13.56 3.74
N VAL A 120 -17.78 -12.34 4.28
CA VAL A 120 -18.47 -11.86 5.49
C VAL A 120 -19.14 -10.51 5.23
N SER A 121 -20.38 -10.32 5.69
CA SER A 121 -21.10 -9.06 5.48
C SER A 121 -20.91 -8.11 6.65
N SER A 122 -20.48 -6.88 6.39
CA SER A 122 -20.33 -5.83 7.40
C SER A 122 -20.21 -4.44 6.76
N ASP A 123 -20.75 -3.43 7.43
CA ASP A 123 -20.78 -2.02 6.98
C ASP A 123 -21.37 -1.82 5.57
N GLY A 124 -22.33 -2.68 5.19
CA GLY A 124 -23.01 -2.62 3.89
C GLY A 124 -22.26 -3.30 2.74
N TYR A 125 -21.12 -3.95 3.00
CA TYR A 125 -20.31 -4.63 1.99
C TYR A 125 -20.07 -6.10 2.35
N SER A 126 -19.66 -6.90 1.35
CA SER A 126 -19.32 -8.32 1.53
C SER A 126 -17.81 -8.51 1.36
N TRP A 127 -17.10 -8.65 2.46
CA TRP A 127 -15.64 -8.67 2.50
C TRP A 127 -15.11 -10.08 2.30
N ALA A 128 -14.15 -10.24 1.40
CA ALA A 128 -13.46 -11.50 1.16
C ALA A 128 -11.99 -11.28 0.81
N VAL A 129 -11.17 -12.23 1.23
CA VAL A 129 -9.77 -12.40 0.82
C VAL A 129 -9.63 -13.77 0.21
N GLY A 130 -8.94 -13.88 -0.92
CA GLY A 130 -8.68 -15.19 -1.51
C GLY A 130 -7.75 -15.14 -2.71
N ILE A 131 -7.32 -16.31 -3.18
CA ILE A 131 -6.34 -16.42 -4.25
C ILE A 131 -6.95 -15.91 -5.56
N CYS A 132 -6.32 -14.91 -6.15
CA CYS A 132 -6.59 -14.46 -7.50
C CYS A 132 -5.33 -13.95 -8.21
N GLY A 133 -4.54 -14.89 -8.71
CA GLY A 133 -3.31 -14.62 -9.43
C GLY A 133 -2.43 -15.86 -9.52
N SER A 134 -1.37 -15.75 -10.31
CA SER A 134 -0.39 -16.84 -10.53
C SER A 134 1.03 -16.45 -10.12
N SER A 135 1.26 -15.18 -9.74
CA SER A 135 2.59 -14.63 -9.46
C SER A 135 2.92 -14.69 -7.97
N GLY A 136 3.38 -15.86 -7.51
CA GLY A 136 4.02 -16.03 -6.20
C GLY A 136 3.10 -15.93 -4.98
N SER A 137 3.72 -15.88 -3.80
CA SER A 137 3.05 -16.02 -2.50
C SER A 137 1.96 -14.99 -2.22
N ASN A 138 1.94 -13.83 -2.89
CA ASN A 138 1.04 -12.71 -2.57
C ASN A 138 -0.06 -12.49 -3.61
N SER A 139 -0.52 -13.57 -4.23
CA SER A 139 -1.59 -13.57 -5.24
C SER A 139 -2.99 -13.38 -4.65
N TYR A 140 -3.10 -12.80 -3.45
CA TYR A 140 -4.37 -12.65 -2.73
C TYR A 140 -5.09 -11.35 -3.09
N GLU A 141 -6.35 -11.49 -3.50
CA GLU A 141 -7.32 -10.43 -3.72
C GLU A 141 -7.90 -9.95 -2.38
N LEU A 142 -8.12 -8.64 -2.25
CA LEU A 142 -9.04 -8.07 -1.28
C LEU A 142 -10.26 -7.51 -2.03
N THR A 143 -11.45 -7.94 -1.64
CA THR A 143 -12.71 -7.44 -2.22
C THR A 143 -13.77 -7.18 -1.16
N ALA A 144 -14.63 -6.20 -1.42
CA ALA A 144 -15.85 -5.90 -0.68
C ALA A 144 -17.13 -6.26 -1.48
N THR A 145 -17.00 -7.12 -2.50
CA THR A 145 -18.11 -7.61 -3.35
C THR A 145 -18.54 -9.05 -3.03
N GLY A 146 -17.83 -9.73 -2.14
CA GLY A 146 -18.12 -11.11 -1.70
C GLY A 146 -17.65 -12.20 -2.65
N THR A 147 -17.16 -11.85 -3.85
CA THR A 147 -16.76 -12.82 -4.87
C THR A 147 -15.30 -12.63 -5.24
N VAL A 148 -14.47 -13.61 -4.88
CA VAL A 148 -13.04 -13.60 -5.22
C VAL A 148 -12.84 -14.02 -6.67
N CYS A 149 -11.88 -13.41 -7.34
CA CYS A 149 -11.41 -13.76 -8.67
C CYS A 149 -12.46 -13.70 -9.78
N SER A 150 -13.44 -12.83 -9.59
CA SER A 150 -14.53 -12.61 -10.54
C SER A 150 -14.47 -11.20 -11.14
N CYS A 151 -14.99 -11.07 -12.36
CA CYS A 151 -15.26 -9.77 -12.97
C CYS A 151 -16.64 -9.29 -12.51
N THR A 152 -16.67 -8.18 -11.78
CA THR A 152 -17.87 -7.58 -11.22
C THR A 152 -17.75 -6.05 -11.26
N THR A 153 -18.59 -5.35 -10.51
CA THR A 153 -18.46 -3.93 -10.18
C THR A 153 -18.34 -3.77 -8.67
N GLY A 154 -17.38 -2.99 -8.18
CA GLY A 154 -17.28 -2.68 -6.75
C GLY A 154 -15.85 -2.52 -6.24
N TYR A 155 -15.66 -2.69 -4.94
CA TYR A 155 -14.38 -2.45 -4.29
C TYR A 155 -13.53 -3.71 -4.32
N THR A 156 -12.61 -3.79 -5.28
CA THR A 156 -11.68 -4.92 -5.43
C THR A 156 -10.27 -4.40 -5.75
N VAL A 157 -9.27 -5.02 -5.13
CA VAL A 157 -7.84 -4.78 -5.35
C VAL A 157 -7.13 -6.14 -5.55
N ARG A 158 -6.48 -6.31 -6.71
CA ARG A 158 -5.77 -7.53 -7.12
C ARG A 158 -4.41 -7.21 -7.79
N PRO A 159 -3.44 -6.68 -7.06
CA PRO A 159 -2.20 -6.19 -7.68
C PRO A 159 -1.37 -7.29 -8.33
N CYS A 160 -1.52 -8.54 -7.85
CA CYS A 160 -0.76 -9.71 -8.29
C CYS A 160 -1.57 -10.68 -9.19
N ILE A 161 -2.60 -10.20 -9.90
CA ILE A 161 -3.44 -11.07 -10.76
C ILE A 161 -2.69 -11.64 -11.98
N GLY A 162 -1.60 -11.00 -12.41
CA GLY A 162 -0.82 -11.43 -13.59
C GLY A 162 -1.44 -11.04 -14.94
N ASN A 163 -2.48 -10.21 -14.94
CA ASN A 163 -3.11 -9.63 -16.12
C ASN A 163 -3.65 -8.21 -15.81
N GLN A 164 -4.43 -7.64 -16.72
CA GLN A 164 -4.92 -6.26 -16.66
C GLN A 164 -6.19 -6.07 -15.79
N ASN A 165 -6.71 -7.12 -15.13
CA ASN A 165 -7.96 -7.11 -14.35
C ASN A 165 -7.72 -6.89 -12.85
N TRP A 166 -6.88 -5.92 -12.53
CA TRP A 166 -6.30 -5.69 -11.21
C TRP A 166 -7.27 -5.10 -10.16
N GLY A 167 -8.55 -4.92 -10.49
CA GLY A 167 -9.54 -4.38 -9.57
C GLY A 167 -10.38 -3.31 -10.22
N GLY A 168 -11.03 -2.47 -9.41
CA GLY A 168 -11.82 -1.37 -9.93
C GLY A 168 -12.69 -0.71 -8.88
N ILE A 169 -12.08 -0.19 -7.83
CA ILE A 169 -12.69 0.48 -6.67
C ILE A 169 -13.90 1.35 -7.07
N ASN A 170 -15.10 0.79 -6.88
CA ASN A 170 -16.40 1.36 -7.23
C ASN A 170 -16.72 1.50 -8.73
N GLY A 171 -16.18 0.62 -9.56
CA GLY A 171 -16.41 0.50 -11.00
C GLY A 171 -16.14 -0.93 -11.46
N THR A 172 -16.05 -1.15 -12.77
CA THR A 172 -15.78 -2.48 -13.33
C THR A 172 -14.43 -2.99 -12.84
N THR A 173 -14.38 -4.21 -12.33
CA THR A 173 -13.18 -4.81 -11.75
C THR A 173 -12.24 -5.47 -12.78
N CYS A 174 -12.67 -5.50 -14.04
CA CYS A 174 -11.96 -6.06 -15.19
C CYS A 174 -11.99 -5.03 -16.32
N GLY A 175 -10.84 -4.79 -16.97
CA GLY A 175 -10.70 -3.68 -17.91
C GLY A 175 -10.94 -2.31 -17.27
N SER A 176 -10.61 -2.15 -15.99
CA SER A 176 -10.88 -0.92 -15.25
C SER A 176 -10.13 0.29 -15.80
N ALA A 177 -10.70 1.48 -15.65
CA ALA A 177 -10.05 2.74 -16.03
C ALA A 177 -8.81 3.00 -15.16
N SER A 178 -7.81 3.69 -15.72
CA SER A 178 -6.59 4.07 -15.00
C SER A 178 -6.94 4.86 -13.73
N GLN A 179 -6.35 4.49 -12.60
CA GLN A 179 -6.64 5.11 -11.31
C GLN A 179 -5.54 4.83 -10.29
N THR A 180 -5.50 5.63 -9.23
CA THR A 180 -4.76 5.30 -8.01
C THR A 180 -5.68 4.56 -7.06
N MET A 181 -5.23 3.44 -6.51
CA MET A 181 -5.97 2.64 -5.53
C MET A 181 -5.23 2.66 -4.20
N THR A 182 -5.98 2.78 -3.10
CA THR A 182 -5.46 2.89 -1.74
C THR A 182 -6.17 1.93 -0.79
N VAL A 183 -5.41 1.20 0.02
CA VAL A 183 -5.88 0.35 1.12
C VAL A 183 -5.20 0.80 2.42
N ILE A 184 -5.97 0.98 3.48
CA ILE A 184 -5.48 1.51 4.77
C ILE A 184 -5.97 0.61 5.90
N PHE A 185 -5.05 0.15 6.75
CA PHE A 185 -5.35 -0.42 8.06
C PHE A 185 -4.90 0.55 9.16
N GLN A 186 -5.74 0.76 10.18
CA GLN A 186 -5.47 1.61 11.35
C GLN A 186 -6.16 1.03 12.59
#